data_AF-A0A9R0STJ2-F1
#
_entry.id   AF-A0A9R0STJ2-F1
#
_cell.length_a   1.000
_cell.length_b   1.000
_cell.length_c   1.000
_cell.angle_alpha   90.00
_cell.angle_beta   90.00
_cell.angle_gamma   90.00
#
_symmetry.space_group_name_H-M   'P 1'
#
loop_
_entity.id
_entity.type
_entity.pdbx_description
1 polymer ?
#
loop_
_entity_poly.entity_id
_entity_poly.type
_entity_poly.pdbx_seq_one_letter_code
_entity_poly.pdbx_strand_id
1 'polypeptide(L)'
;MGCSKSLVAGLLAMLFLAWTVLATDPDPLQDFCVADLDGKAVSVNGHTCKPMSEAGDDFLFSSKLAKAGNTSTPNGSAVTELDVAEWPGTNTLGVSMNRVDFAPGGTNPPHIHPPIPTPVLTKALRVEAGVVELLKSKFAAGF
;
A
#
# COMPACT_ATOMS: atom_id res chain seq x y z
N MET A 1 50.00 2.70 -10.46
CA MET A 1 48.57 2.71 -10.04
C MET A 1 47.90 1.45 -10.57
N GLY A 2 47.84 0.38 -9.77
CA GLY A 2 47.17 -0.85 -10.16
C GLY A 2 45.81 -0.92 -9.48
N CYS A 3 44.73 -0.88 -10.27
CA CYS A 3 43.40 -1.13 -9.74
C CYS A 3 43.34 -2.61 -9.29
N SER A 4 43.16 -2.86 -7.99
CA SER A 4 43.10 -4.21 -7.45
C SER A 4 41.89 -4.93 -8.03
N LYS A 5 42.13 -5.99 -8.81
CA LYS A 5 41.07 -6.78 -9.46
C LYS A 5 40.02 -7.30 -8.47
N SER A 6 40.44 -7.56 -7.23
CA SER A 6 39.57 -7.97 -6.12
C SER A 6 38.65 -6.85 -5.63
N LEU A 7 39.11 -5.60 -5.66
CA LEU A 7 38.29 -4.42 -5.33
C LEU A 7 37.21 -4.19 -6.40
N VAL A 8 37.58 -4.31 -7.68
CA VAL A 8 36.64 -4.18 -8.80
C VAL A 8 35.59 -5.29 -8.77
N ALA A 9 36.01 -6.54 -8.51
CA ALA A 9 35.08 -7.66 -8.38
C ALA A 9 34.13 -7.49 -7.19
N GLY A 10 34.62 -7.01 -6.04
CA GLY A 10 33.79 -6.72 -4.86
C GLY A 10 32.77 -5.60 -5.10
N LEU A 11 33.18 -4.52 -5.81
CA LEU A 11 32.28 -3.45 -6.21
C LEU A 11 31.20 -3.92 -7.20
N LEU A 12 31.56 -4.73 -8.20
CA LEU A 12 30.56 -5.33 -9.10
C LEU A 12 29.59 -6.25 -8.34
N ALA A 13 30.09 -7.07 -7.40
CA ALA A 13 29.24 -7.93 -6.59
C ALA A 13 28.24 -7.15 -5.72
N MET A 14 28.65 -6.02 -5.14
CA MET A 14 27.72 -5.12 -4.42
C MET A 14 26.69 -4.45 -5.34
N LEU A 15 27.06 -4.12 -6.57
CA LEU A 15 26.12 -3.62 -7.58
C LEU A 15 25.07 -4.66 -8.01
N PHE A 16 25.43 -5.95 -8.02
CA PHE A 16 24.47 -7.05 -8.26
C PHE A 16 23.58 -7.36 -7.04
N LEU A 17 24.06 -7.13 -5.82
CA LEU A 17 23.26 -7.27 -4.58
C LEU A 17 22.36 -6.06 -4.30
N ALA A 18 22.60 -4.92 -4.95
CA ALA A 18 21.78 -3.72 -4.83
C ALA A 18 20.43 -3.80 -5.58
N TRP A 19 20.12 -4.95 -6.19
CA TRP A 19 18.83 -5.18 -6.82
C TRP A 19 17.74 -5.29 -5.74
N THR A 20 17.15 -4.13 -5.48
CA THR A 20 15.74 -3.93 -5.15
C THR A 20 15.26 -4.50 -3.83
N VAL A 21 15.50 -3.77 -2.74
CA VAL A 21 14.52 -3.72 -1.63
C VAL A 21 13.32 -2.90 -2.14
N LEU A 22 12.51 -3.49 -3.02
CA LEU A 22 11.21 -2.96 -3.37
C LEU A 22 10.23 -3.45 -2.30
N ALA A 23 9.86 -2.59 -1.35
CA ALA A 23 8.85 -2.88 -0.33
C ALA A 23 7.42 -2.78 -0.90
N THR A 24 7.19 -3.31 -2.12
CA THR A 24 5.90 -3.23 -2.81
C THR A 24 5.11 -4.48 -2.54
N ASP A 25 3.79 -4.37 -2.62
CA ASP A 25 2.95 -5.55 -2.67
C ASP A 25 3.33 -6.40 -3.89
N PRO A 26 3.36 -7.75 -3.76
CA PRO A 26 3.59 -8.64 -4.88
C PRO A 26 2.58 -8.42 -6.00
N ASP A 27 3.03 -8.48 -7.27
CA ASP A 27 2.12 -8.42 -8.41
C ASP A 27 1.14 -9.62 -8.39
N PRO A 28 -0.13 -9.41 -8.81
CA PRO A 28 -1.11 -10.48 -8.85
C PRO A 28 -0.75 -11.52 -9.91
N LEU A 29 -0.99 -12.80 -9.59
CA LEU A 29 -0.75 -13.94 -10.50
C LEU A 29 -2.01 -14.41 -11.25
N GLN A 30 -3.15 -13.80 -10.95
CA GLN A 30 -4.46 -14.07 -11.54
C GLN A 30 -5.30 -12.79 -11.48
N ASP A 31 -6.44 -12.77 -12.18
CA ASP A 31 -7.31 -11.59 -12.26
C ASP A 31 -7.81 -11.14 -10.88
N PHE A 32 -8.31 -12.08 -10.06
CA PHE A 32 -8.89 -11.79 -8.74
C PHE A 32 -8.50 -12.83 -7.70
N CYS A 33 -8.33 -12.37 -6.45
CA CYS A 33 -8.10 -13.20 -5.27
C CYS A 33 -8.76 -12.52 -4.07
N VAL A 34 -10.09 -12.64 -3.93
CA VAL A 34 -10.83 -12.02 -2.81
C VAL A 34 -10.34 -12.61 -1.49
N ALA A 35 -9.90 -11.78 -0.55
CA ALA A 35 -9.35 -12.24 0.72
C ALA A 35 -10.36 -13.11 1.49
N ASP A 36 -9.86 -14.26 1.96
CA ASP A 36 -10.50 -15.05 3.00
C ASP A 36 -10.09 -14.49 4.37
N LEU A 37 -11.05 -13.87 5.04
CA LEU A 37 -10.87 -13.22 6.34
C LEU A 37 -11.39 -14.10 7.49
N ASP A 38 -11.66 -15.39 7.25
CA ASP A 38 -12.01 -16.32 8.31
C ASP A 38 -10.84 -16.47 9.30
N GLY A 39 -11.11 -16.37 10.59
CA GLY A 39 -10.09 -16.44 11.65
C GLY A 39 -9.38 -17.79 11.76
N LYS A 40 -9.84 -18.83 11.05
CA LYS A 40 -9.22 -20.16 10.97
C LYS A 40 -8.50 -20.41 9.64
N ALA A 41 -8.54 -19.46 8.70
CA ALA A 41 -7.81 -19.57 7.44
C ALA A 41 -6.30 -19.67 7.71
N VAL A 42 -5.57 -20.36 6.82
CA VAL A 42 -4.12 -20.47 6.95
C VAL A 42 -3.47 -19.10 6.76
N SER A 43 -2.54 -18.74 7.64
CA SER A 43 -1.82 -17.47 7.54
C SER A 43 -0.70 -17.56 6.51
N VAL A 44 -0.65 -16.58 5.62
CA VAL A 44 0.36 -16.42 4.57
C VAL A 44 0.80 -14.94 4.51
N ASN A 45 1.76 -14.60 3.64
CA ASN A 45 2.02 -13.19 3.34
C ASN A 45 0.80 -12.59 2.61
N GLY A 46 0.11 -11.64 3.24
CA GLY A 46 -1.22 -11.18 2.80
C GLY A 46 -2.34 -12.07 3.33
N HIS A 47 -3.28 -12.44 2.46
CA HIS A 47 -4.42 -13.32 2.79
C HIS A 47 -4.58 -14.44 1.76
N THR A 48 -5.09 -15.58 2.21
CA THR A 48 -5.60 -16.62 1.31
C THR A 48 -6.78 -16.10 0.50
N CYS A 49 -7.05 -16.72 -0.66
CA CYS A 49 -8.18 -16.35 -1.51
C CYS A 49 -9.38 -17.25 -1.22
N LYS A 50 -10.58 -16.68 -1.27
CA LYS A 50 -11.81 -17.47 -1.41
C LYS A 50 -11.89 -18.14 -2.78
N PRO A 51 -12.58 -19.29 -2.92
CA PRO A 51 -12.98 -19.80 -4.22
C PRO A 51 -13.80 -18.76 -4.98
N MET A 52 -13.55 -18.58 -6.29
CA MET A 52 -14.29 -17.59 -7.08
C MET A 52 -15.80 -17.86 -7.15
N SER A 53 -16.22 -19.12 -6.96
CA SER A 53 -17.64 -19.49 -6.83
C SER A 53 -18.33 -18.90 -5.59
N GLU A 54 -17.57 -18.43 -4.61
CA GLU A 54 -18.06 -17.87 -3.34
C GLU A 54 -17.83 -16.35 -3.23
N ALA A 55 -17.18 -15.74 -4.21
CA ALA A 55 -16.82 -14.32 -4.19
C ALA A 55 -18.01 -13.37 -4.42
N GLY A 56 -19.04 -13.85 -5.13
CA GLY A 56 -20.13 -13.02 -5.63
C GLY A 56 -19.67 -12.02 -6.70
N ASP A 57 -20.53 -11.05 -7.03
CA ASP A 57 -20.29 -10.10 -8.14
C ASP A 57 -19.88 -8.70 -7.66
N ASP A 58 -20.03 -8.42 -6.36
CA ASP A 58 -19.90 -7.06 -5.81
C ASP A 58 -18.51 -6.79 -5.18
N PHE A 59 -17.61 -7.76 -5.16
CA PHE A 59 -16.33 -7.65 -4.43
C PHE A 59 -15.41 -6.52 -4.93
N LEU A 60 -15.59 -6.06 -6.17
CA LEU A 60 -14.87 -4.91 -6.75
C LEU A 60 -15.49 -3.55 -6.39
N PHE A 61 -16.52 -3.50 -5.57
CA PHE A 61 -17.22 -2.27 -5.22
C PHE A 61 -17.35 -2.13 -3.71
N SER A 62 -17.29 -0.89 -3.22
CA SER A 62 -17.56 -0.57 -1.81
C SER A 62 -18.19 0.80 -1.68
N SER A 63 -19.17 0.91 -0.79
CA SER A 63 -19.80 2.17 -0.38
C SER A 63 -19.36 2.65 1.00
N LYS A 64 -18.38 1.99 1.63
CA LYS A 64 -18.01 2.23 3.04
C LYS A 64 -17.52 3.67 3.29
N LEU A 65 -16.92 4.32 2.29
CA LEU A 65 -16.43 5.71 2.39
C LEU A 65 -17.49 6.77 2.03
N ALA A 66 -18.73 6.38 1.78
CA ALA A 66 -19.80 7.30 1.35
C ALA A 66 -20.28 8.26 2.44
N LYS A 67 -20.02 7.95 3.72
CA LYS A 67 -20.47 8.74 4.87
C LYS A 67 -19.28 9.32 5.63
N ALA A 68 -19.49 10.49 6.21
CA ALA A 68 -18.51 11.10 7.09
C ALA A 68 -18.37 10.30 8.39
N GLY A 69 -17.14 10.19 8.89
CA GLY A 69 -16.83 9.61 10.19
C GLY A 69 -17.26 10.51 11.36
N ASN A 70 -17.41 9.93 12.55
CA ASN A 70 -17.74 10.68 13.76
C ASN A 70 -16.49 11.37 14.33
N THR A 71 -16.39 12.69 14.16
CA THR A 71 -15.24 13.49 14.60
C THR A 71 -15.28 13.89 16.08
N SER A 72 -16.23 13.40 16.87
CA SER A 72 -16.26 13.57 18.34
C SER A 72 -15.21 12.68 19.03
N THR A 73 -13.95 12.87 18.66
CA THR A 73 -12.77 12.16 19.18
C THR A 73 -11.80 13.16 19.82
N PRO A 74 -10.85 12.72 20.67
CA PRO A 74 -9.85 13.61 21.26
C PRO A 74 -9.01 14.38 20.23
N ASN A 75 -8.77 13.78 19.06
CA ASN A 75 -8.04 14.41 17.98
C ASN A 75 -8.92 15.34 17.13
N GLY A 76 -10.25 15.29 17.29
CA GLY A 76 -11.18 16.02 16.43
C GLY A 76 -11.18 15.52 14.98
N SER A 77 -10.73 14.29 14.73
CA SER A 77 -10.71 13.65 13.42
C SER A 77 -11.17 12.20 13.49
N ALA A 78 -11.60 11.67 12.35
CA ALA A 78 -12.03 10.29 12.22
C ALA A 78 -11.50 9.68 10.92
N VAL A 79 -10.77 8.57 11.04
CA VAL A 79 -10.32 7.76 9.91
C VAL A 79 -11.36 6.66 9.68
N THR A 80 -11.88 6.56 8.45
CA THR A 80 -12.66 5.42 7.97
C THR A 80 -11.80 4.64 7.01
N GLU A 81 -11.40 3.44 7.41
CA GLU A 81 -10.47 2.60 6.66
C GLU A 81 -11.18 1.84 5.52
N LEU A 82 -10.43 1.57 4.46
CA LEU A 82 -10.83 0.72 3.35
C LEU A 82 -9.60 -0.04 2.81
N ASP A 83 -8.93 -0.73 3.72
CA ASP A 83 -7.85 -1.67 3.43
C ASP A 83 -8.40 -3.07 3.10
N VAL A 84 -7.55 -4.09 3.02
CA VAL A 84 -7.98 -5.46 2.68
C VAL A 84 -8.92 -6.08 3.71
N ALA A 85 -8.83 -5.68 4.97
CA ALA A 85 -9.73 -6.16 6.02
C ALA A 85 -11.14 -5.59 5.83
N GLU A 86 -11.24 -4.34 5.37
CA GLU A 86 -12.51 -3.69 5.10
C GLU A 86 -13.03 -3.88 3.66
N TRP A 87 -12.15 -4.16 2.70
CA TRP A 87 -12.47 -4.39 1.30
C TRP A 87 -11.68 -5.59 0.73
N PRO A 88 -12.19 -6.82 0.95
CA PRO A 88 -11.48 -8.06 0.60
C PRO A 88 -11.11 -8.21 -0.88
N GLY A 89 -11.83 -7.52 -1.78
CA GLY A 89 -11.55 -7.53 -3.22
C GLY A 89 -10.24 -6.85 -3.62
N THR A 90 -9.61 -6.10 -2.72
CA THR A 90 -8.31 -5.42 -2.97
C THR A 90 -7.10 -6.31 -2.79
N ASN A 91 -7.27 -7.50 -2.21
CA ASN A 91 -6.17 -8.43 -1.98
C ASN A 91 -5.42 -8.75 -3.28
N THR A 92 -4.09 -8.76 -3.23
CA THR A 92 -3.14 -8.88 -4.38
C THR A 92 -3.10 -7.71 -5.37
N LEU A 93 -3.98 -6.72 -5.27
CA LEU A 93 -4.06 -5.63 -6.27
C LEU A 93 -3.13 -4.45 -5.99
N GLY A 94 -2.52 -4.41 -4.81
CA GLY A 94 -1.54 -3.37 -4.44
C GLY A 94 -2.15 -1.99 -4.22
N VAL A 95 -3.43 -1.90 -3.89
CA VAL A 95 -4.15 -0.63 -3.65
C VAL A 95 -5.12 -0.76 -2.47
N SER A 96 -5.29 0.34 -1.75
CA SER A 96 -6.27 0.51 -0.66
C SER A 96 -6.65 1.99 -0.53
N MET A 97 -7.66 2.29 0.29
CA MET A 97 -8.12 3.66 0.50
C MET A 97 -8.48 3.92 1.97
N ASN A 98 -8.57 5.20 2.34
CA ASN A 98 -9.23 5.65 3.57
C ASN A 98 -9.92 6.99 3.33
N ARG A 99 -10.89 7.34 4.18
CA ARG A 99 -11.46 8.70 4.28
C ARG A 99 -11.10 9.28 5.65
N VAL A 100 -10.71 10.56 5.69
CA VAL A 100 -10.48 11.26 6.96
C VAL A 100 -11.38 12.49 7.03
N ASP A 101 -12.20 12.57 8.06
CA ASP A 101 -13.07 13.72 8.37
C ASP A 101 -12.52 14.48 9.58
N PHE A 102 -12.67 15.82 9.58
CA PHE A 102 -12.12 16.71 10.60
C PHE A 102 -13.20 17.66 11.14
N ALA A 103 -13.24 17.82 12.47
CA ALA A 103 -13.93 18.92 13.13
C ALA A 103 -13.10 20.23 13.01
N PRO A 104 -13.71 21.41 13.21
CA PRO A 104 -12.95 22.66 13.32
C PRO A 104 -11.84 22.56 14.39
N GLY A 105 -10.59 22.79 14.00
CA GLY A 105 -9.42 22.66 14.88
C GLY A 105 -8.93 21.22 15.14
N GLY A 106 -9.57 20.22 14.52
CA GLY A 106 -9.14 18.83 14.60
C GLY A 106 -7.83 18.57 13.86
N THR A 107 -7.13 17.50 14.25
CA THR A 107 -5.87 17.05 13.66
C THR A 107 -5.90 15.56 13.40
N ASN A 108 -5.24 15.11 12.34
CA ASN A 108 -4.80 13.74 12.21
C ASN A 108 -3.32 13.81 12.60
N PRO A 109 -2.97 13.43 13.84
CA PRO A 109 -1.69 13.76 14.43
C PRO A 109 -0.53 13.24 13.57
N PRO A 110 0.70 13.77 13.75
CA PRO A 110 1.90 13.22 13.13
C PRO A 110 1.95 11.69 13.19
N HIS A 111 1.88 11.04 12.03
CA HIS A 111 1.92 9.59 11.89
C HIS A 111 2.68 9.21 10.61
N ILE A 112 3.05 7.93 10.52
CA ILE A 112 3.80 7.38 9.40
C ILE A 112 3.04 6.17 8.87
N HIS A 113 2.83 6.14 7.56
CA HIS A 113 2.62 4.90 6.85
C HIS A 113 3.99 4.36 6.44
N PRO A 114 4.31 3.08 6.70
CA PRO A 114 5.54 2.48 6.18
C PRO A 114 5.69 2.75 4.67
N PRO A 115 6.92 2.93 4.14
CA PRO A 115 7.13 3.49 2.80
C PRO A 115 6.42 2.69 1.70
N ILE A 116 5.51 3.33 0.96
CA ILE A 116 4.92 2.77 -0.27
C ILE A 116 5.91 3.02 -1.42
N PRO A 117 6.41 1.98 -2.11
CA PRO A 117 7.40 2.22 -3.13
C PRO A 117 6.80 2.82 -4.39
N THR A 118 7.64 3.55 -5.10
CA THR A 118 7.29 4.36 -6.28
C THR A 118 6.59 3.57 -7.39
N PRO A 119 6.94 2.30 -7.69
CA PRO A 119 6.22 1.51 -8.69
C PRO A 119 4.73 1.31 -8.40
N VAL A 120 4.36 1.12 -7.12
CA VAL A 120 2.96 0.95 -6.71
C VAL A 120 2.18 2.23 -6.95
N LEU A 121 2.70 3.37 -6.52
CA LEU A 121 2.05 4.67 -6.71
C LEU A 121 1.96 5.05 -8.20
N THR A 122 2.94 4.65 -9.01
CA THR A 122 2.96 4.85 -10.46
C THR A 122 1.80 4.08 -11.11
N LYS A 123 1.60 2.81 -10.72
CA LYS A 123 0.52 1.94 -11.21
C LYS A 123 -0.86 2.41 -10.70
N ALA A 124 -0.97 2.77 -9.43
CA ALA A 124 -2.22 3.19 -8.80
C ALA A 124 -2.71 4.55 -9.33
N LEU A 125 -1.81 5.53 -9.43
CA LEU A 125 -2.16 6.88 -9.90
C LEU A 125 -2.15 6.99 -11.43
N ARG A 126 -1.66 5.97 -12.14
CA ARG A 126 -1.44 5.97 -13.60
C ARG A 126 -0.62 7.18 -14.07
N VAL A 127 0.44 7.49 -13.35
CA VAL A 127 1.38 8.58 -13.65
C VAL A 127 2.80 8.04 -13.74
N GLU A 128 3.72 8.80 -14.31
CA GLU A 128 5.13 8.40 -14.36
C GLU A 128 5.80 8.44 -12.98
N ALA A 129 6.85 7.64 -12.80
CA ALA A 129 7.63 7.61 -11.56
C ALA A 129 8.13 9.01 -11.16
N GLY A 130 8.49 9.86 -12.13
CA GLY A 130 8.89 11.24 -11.86
C GLY A 130 7.78 12.10 -11.24
N VAL A 131 6.51 11.84 -11.58
CA VAL A 131 5.36 12.50 -10.96
C VAL A 131 5.16 12.01 -9.53
N VAL A 132 5.36 10.71 -9.29
CA VAL A 132 5.31 10.14 -7.93
C VAL A 132 6.42 10.72 -7.05
N GLU A 133 7.66 10.80 -7.54
CA GLU A 133 8.77 11.40 -6.80
C GLU A 133 8.54 12.89 -6.55
N LEU A 134 7.95 13.60 -7.52
CA LEU A 134 7.54 14.98 -7.33
C LEU A 134 6.49 15.08 -6.23
N LEU A 135 5.44 14.26 -6.24
CA LEU A 135 4.41 14.23 -5.20
C LEU A 135 5.04 13.92 -3.83
N LYS A 136 5.87 12.88 -3.74
CA LYS A 136 6.65 12.56 -2.53
C LYS A 136 7.44 13.77 -2.06
N SER A 137 8.15 14.49 -2.94
CA SER A 137 8.92 15.68 -2.56
C SER A 137 8.05 16.85 -2.05
N LYS A 138 6.79 16.96 -2.50
CA LYS A 138 5.85 18.00 -2.05
C LYS A 138 5.21 17.68 -0.72
N PHE A 139 5.05 16.40 -0.39
CA PHE A 139 4.40 15.93 0.83
C PHE A 139 5.38 15.38 1.88
N ALA A 140 6.65 15.15 1.52
CA ALA A 140 7.72 14.76 2.45
C ALA A 140 8.30 15.94 3.24
N ALA A 141 7.89 17.18 2.95
CA ALA A 141 8.22 18.33 3.80
C ALA A 141 7.33 18.31 5.05
N GLY A 142 7.68 17.43 6.00
CA GLY A 142 6.92 17.27 7.23
C GLY A 142 7.57 16.42 8.32
N PHE A 143 8.44 15.46 7.98
CA PHE A 143 9.29 14.69 8.90
C PHE A 143 10.53 14.17 8.17
#